data_AF-A0A2N3HVA8-F1
#
_entry.id   AF-A0A2N3HVA8-F1
#
_cell.length_a   1.000
_cell.length_b   1.000
_cell.length_c   1.000
_cell.angle_alpha   90.00
_cell.angle_beta   90.00
_cell.angle_gamma   90.00
#
_symmetry.space_group_name_H-M   'P 1'
#
loop_
_entity.id
_entity.type
_entity.pdbx_description
1 polymer ?
#
loop_
_entity_poly.entity_id
_entity_poly.type
_entity_poly.pdbx_seq_one_letter_code
_entity_poly.pdbx_strand_id
1 'polypeptide(L)'
;MKNILTGLLLILFNTFVYSQAKIEKDLDFDGIIDTVSIDHLQSIICCQLSSSGFKTLQTKPFDILDENALLTEARNGFYLKNNWMRSGYSLQFRYDNKFKKIRLIGMSRYEFGNASNDGSGESSVNLLTSGYVGNWNYYDEVKNQLVKLPAIKEKMHFDKIYFENLDDSIYFNYAERCADIYHRVRDLSLSKAHPTFNMLVAEANSYLDSYGQLSPFDDSHHAFNQIKLLPNDRDEILKHQEDFEFVTNDSIGNYDLIVYLQGKIKNKLNEIFDHKDFNEANLAKLNSGGDLVVVKSSDGKLYNFSLDEKTGGTYRSRISWMNFVGINATDLYKSLDFKSSEKLPAIFSVFEGDGFTGIYAITTNVGIKYVLTGYVRGCSSCHLTFVQLVHLNSNQFELDFDYSVYLREWDTGVSYDPETNTIVSDYVTDDLTTTCDCSNRLTKHKSKDSDENDEEGIEKNCHCIFEFDGSNFILVKHTEEEKEG
;
A
#
# COMPACT_ATOMS: atom_id res chain seq x y z
N MET A 1 -41.53 39.09 65.31
CA MET A 1 -40.36 39.47 64.50
C MET A 1 -39.02 38.89 64.99
N LYS A 2 -38.85 38.51 66.26
CA LYS A 2 -37.60 37.88 66.75
C LYS A 2 -37.31 36.46 66.23
N ASN A 3 -38.32 35.73 65.74
CA ASN A 3 -38.16 34.33 65.32
C ASN A 3 -37.89 34.14 63.81
N ILE A 4 -37.94 35.21 63.01
CA ILE A 4 -37.63 35.17 61.57
C ILE A 4 -36.14 35.45 61.33
N LEU A 5 -35.51 36.25 62.19
CA LEU A 5 -34.09 36.59 62.09
C LEU A 5 -33.17 35.39 62.41
N THR A 6 -33.60 34.48 63.28
CA THR A 6 -32.87 33.25 63.62
C THR A 6 -32.93 32.19 62.52
N GLY A 7 -34.00 32.17 61.71
CA GLY A 7 -34.13 31.26 60.57
C GLY A 7 -33.25 31.66 59.38
N LEU A 8 -33.11 32.97 59.12
CA LEU A 8 -32.27 33.46 58.01
C LEU A 8 -30.76 33.29 58.27
N LEU A 9 -30.34 33.33 59.55
CA LEU A 9 -28.93 33.13 59.93
C LEU A 9 -28.49 31.66 59.78
N LEU A 10 -29.40 30.69 59.92
CA LEU A 10 -29.13 29.26 59.78
C LEU A 10 -29.06 28.78 58.31
N ILE A 11 -29.69 29.51 57.39
CA ILE A 11 -29.63 29.20 55.95
C ILE A 11 -28.33 29.72 55.33
N LEU A 12 -27.74 30.79 55.88
CA LEU A 12 -26.46 31.34 55.42
C LEU A 12 -25.22 30.55 55.89
N PHE A 13 -25.36 29.68 56.90
CA PHE A 13 -24.26 28.81 57.36
C PHE A 13 -24.16 27.47 56.59
N ASN A 14 -25.13 27.13 55.75
CA ASN A 14 -25.15 25.86 55.02
C ASN A 14 -24.66 25.95 53.56
N THR A 15 -24.23 27.12 53.08
CA THR A 15 -23.79 27.30 51.68
C THR A 15 -22.27 27.32 51.49
N PHE A 16 -21.47 26.96 52.51
CA PHE A 16 -20.00 26.91 52.41
C PHE A 16 -19.39 25.51 52.58
N VAL A 17 -20.17 24.44 52.34
CA VAL A 17 -19.55 23.14 52.06
C VAL A 17 -19.14 23.13 50.58
N TYR A 18 -18.11 23.91 50.25
CA TYR A 18 -17.30 23.60 49.09
C TYR A 18 -16.72 22.21 49.35
N SER A 19 -17.18 21.23 48.57
CA SER A 19 -16.60 19.89 48.53
C SER A 19 -15.14 20.02 48.11
N GLN A 20 -14.25 20.25 49.07
CA GLN A 20 -12.81 20.24 48.84
C GLN A 20 -12.46 18.85 48.31
N ALA A 21 -11.78 18.78 47.16
CA ALA A 21 -11.27 17.54 46.61
C ALA A 21 -10.23 16.97 47.58
N LYS A 22 -10.69 16.15 48.53
CA LYS A 22 -9.90 15.55 49.62
C LYS A 22 -10.09 14.04 49.62
N ILE A 23 -9.00 13.31 49.85
CA ILE A 23 -8.97 11.88 50.13
C ILE A 23 -8.62 11.67 51.60
N GLU A 24 -9.36 10.78 52.26
CA GLU A 24 -9.10 10.30 53.62
C GLU A 24 -8.86 8.79 53.57
N LYS A 25 -7.60 8.36 53.69
CA LYS A 25 -7.21 6.95 53.48
C LYS A 25 -5.91 6.65 54.21
N ASP A 26 -5.76 5.44 54.74
CA ASP A 26 -4.45 4.94 55.19
C ASP A 26 -3.54 4.68 53.97
N LEU A 27 -2.59 5.59 53.72
CA LEU A 27 -1.71 5.57 52.54
C LEU A 27 -0.36 4.91 52.84
N ASP A 28 0.11 4.98 54.09
CA ASP A 28 1.38 4.41 54.53
C ASP A 28 1.27 3.05 55.23
N PHE A 29 0.04 2.56 55.38
CA PHE A 29 -0.32 1.23 55.91
C PHE A 29 0.01 1.04 57.38
N ASP A 30 -0.08 2.10 58.19
CA ASP A 30 0.10 2.04 59.64
C ASP A 30 -1.22 1.90 60.44
N GLY A 31 -2.36 1.83 59.74
CA GLY A 31 -3.69 1.70 60.32
C GLY A 31 -4.32 3.04 60.74
N ILE A 32 -3.66 4.16 60.49
CA ILE A 32 -4.15 5.51 60.78
C ILE A 32 -4.52 6.21 59.47
N ILE A 33 -5.60 6.99 59.47
CA ILE A 33 -6.09 7.67 58.28
C ILE A 33 -5.22 8.89 57.94
N ASP A 34 -4.70 8.91 56.72
CA ASP A 34 -3.97 10.03 56.12
C ASP A 34 -4.89 10.93 55.31
N THR A 35 -4.39 12.11 54.94
CA THR A 35 -5.11 13.08 54.12
C THR A 35 -4.32 13.50 52.89
N VAL A 36 -5.01 13.61 51.74
CA VAL A 36 -4.51 14.31 50.55
C VAL A 36 -5.55 15.32 50.08
N SER A 37 -5.14 16.53 49.75
CA SER A 37 -6.04 17.58 49.26
C SER A 37 -5.38 18.44 48.19
N ILE A 38 -6.19 19.08 47.35
CA ILE A 38 -5.73 20.10 46.39
C ILE A 38 -5.93 21.49 47.02
N ASP A 39 -4.90 22.33 46.96
CA ASP A 39 -5.01 23.78 47.19
C ASP A 39 -4.98 24.48 45.83
N HIS A 40 -6.16 24.86 45.32
CA HIS A 40 -6.29 25.54 44.03
C HIS A 40 -5.81 26.99 44.05
N LEU A 41 -5.66 27.62 45.23
CA LEU A 41 -5.15 29.00 45.32
C LEU A 41 -3.64 29.05 45.12
N GLN A 42 -2.94 28.04 45.64
CA GLN A 42 -1.50 27.89 45.50
C GLN A 42 -1.10 26.96 44.35
N SER A 43 -2.08 26.32 43.71
CA SER A 43 -1.90 25.27 42.70
C SER A 43 -0.95 24.16 43.17
N ILE A 44 -1.14 23.66 44.39
CA ILE A 44 -0.34 22.57 44.98
C ILE A 44 -1.21 21.42 45.46
N ILE A 45 -0.58 20.28 45.67
CA ILE A 45 -1.20 19.13 46.34
C ILE A 45 -0.55 18.96 47.71
N CYS A 46 -1.37 18.86 48.74
CA CYS A 46 -0.95 18.65 50.12
C CYS A 46 -1.21 17.21 50.53
N CYS A 47 -0.26 16.60 51.24
CA CYS A 47 -0.37 15.26 51.81
C CYS A 47 0.08 15.27 53.28
N GLN A 48 -0.70 14.67 54.16
CA GLN A 48 -0.41 14.57 55.59
C GLN A 48 -0.43 13.10 56.00
N LEU A 49 0.74 12.58 56.34
CA LEU A 49 0.92 11.18 56.73
C LEU A 49 1.02 11.01 58.25
N SER A 50 0.35 10.01 58.79
CA SER A 50 0.40 9.57 60.18
C SER A 50 1.82 9.21 60.60
N SER A 51 2.57 8.45 59.78
CA SER A 51 3.96 8.07 60.05
C SER A 51 4.93 9.26 60.15
N SER A 52 4.53 10.43 59.64
CA SER A 52 5.30 11.68 59.71
C SER A 52 4.78 12.65 60.77
N GLY A 53 3.87 12.21 61.64
CA GLY A 53 3.23 13.05 62.65
C GLY A 53 2.34 14.14 62.01
N PHE A 54 1.69 13.83 60.88
CA PHE A 54 0.83 14.73 60.12
C PHE A 54 1.48 16.03 59.64
N LYS A 55 2.82 16.05 59.52
CA LYS A 55 3.51 17.15 58.83
C LYS A 55 3.03 17.22 57.38
N THR A 56 2.68 18.42 56.94
CA THR A 56 2.24 18.66 55.56
C THR A 56 3.41 18.51 54.60
N LEU A 57 3.33 17.53 53.71
CA LEU A 57 4.14 17.39 52.50
C LEU A 57 3.42 18.10 51.35
N GLN A 58 4.16 18.81 50.52
CA GLN A 58 3.58 19.57 49.41
C GLN A 58 4.35 19.29 48.12
N THR A 59 3.64 19.27 47.00
CA THR A 59 4.27 19.38 45.68
C THR A 59 4.84 20.79 45.51
N LYS A 60 5.60 21.00 44.44
CA LYS A 60 5.79 22.37 43.94
C LYS A 60 4.48 22.88 43.30
N PRO A 61 4.34 24.21 43.12
CA PRO A 61 3.23 24.78 42.37
C PRO A 61 3.18 24.25 40.93
N PHE A 62 1.97 24.00 40.45
CA PHE A 62 1.66 23.66 39.06
C PHE A 62 1.12 24.90 38.34
N ASP A 63 1.65 25.19 37.16
CA ASP A 63 1.21 26.24 36.25
C ASP A 63 -0.10 25.88 35.53
N ILE A 64 -0.34 24.58 35.27
CA ILE A 64 -1.49 24.11 34.47
C ILE A 64 -2.53 23.32 35.28
N LEU A 65 -2.54 23.42 36.61
CA LEU A 65 -3.54 22.72 37.42
C LEU A 65 -4.93 23.33 37.21
N ASP A 66 -5.84 22.58 36.59
CA ASP A 66 -7.20 23.05 36.31
C ASP A 66 -8.02 23.19 37.60
N GLU A 67 -9.01 24.09 37.58
CA GLU A 67 -9.98 24.24 38.68
C GLU A 67 -10.80 22.96 38.89
N ASN A 68 -10.97 22.14 37.85
CA ASN A 68 -11.66 20.85 37.91
C ASN A 68 -10.70 19.68 38.14
N ALA A 69 -9.43 19.94 38.45
CA ALA A 69 -8.50 18.88 38.84
C ALA A 69 -9.04 18.15 40.08
N LEU A 70 -8.92 16.82 40.09
CA LEU A 70 -9.56 15.99 41.11
C LEU A 70 -8.64 14.88 41.60
N LEU A 71 -8.79 14.57 42.88
CA LEU A 71 -8.14 13.44 43.52
C LEU A 71 -9.09 12.24 43.53
N THR A 72 -8.60 11.07 43.13
CA THR A 72 -9.35 9.81 43.23
C THR A 72 -8.53 8.74 43.94
N GLU A 73 -9.19 7.89 44.71
CA GLU A 73 -8.53 6.78 45.37
C GLU A 73 -7.95 5.77 44.38
N ALA A 74 -6.77 5.23 44.71
CA ALA A 74 -6.24 4.02 44.10
C ALA A 74 -6.21 2.92 45.15
N ARG A 75 -6.08 1.66 44.71
CA ARG A 75 -5.96 0.51 45.64
C ARG A 75 -4.83 0.70 46.66
N ASN A 76 -3.67 1.18 46.20
CA ASN A 76 -2.47 1.37 47.01
C ASN A 76 -1.95 2.82 46.93
N GLY A 77 -2.84 3.81 47.06
CA GLY A 77 -2.48 5.22 46.98
C GLY A 77 -3.61 6.07 46.40
N PHE A 78 -3.27 7.00 45.51
CA PHE A 78 -4.23 7.91 44.88
C PHE A 78 -3.80 8.34 43.46
N TYR A 79 -4.72 8.95 42.73
CA TYR A 79 -4.46 9.62 41.47
C TYR A 79 -4.77 11.11 41.58
N LEU A 80 -3.93 11.93 40.95
CA LEU A 80 -4.30 13.28 40.51
C LEU A 80 -4.78 13.17 39.07
N LYS A 81 -5.97 13.67 38.75
CA LYS A 81 -6.47 13.79 37.38
C LYS A 81 -6.67 15.26 37.04
N ASN A 82 -6.08 15.70 35.95
CA ASN A 82 -6.17 17.05 35.43
C ASN A 82 -6.70 16.98 33.99
N ASN A 83 -7.96 17.36 33.78
CA ASN A 83 -8.70 17.10 32.54
C ASN A 83 -9.21 18.41 31.95
N TRP A 84 -8.94 18.65 30.67
CA TRP A 84 -9.40 19.81 29.90
C TRP A 84 -10.19 19.39 28.68
N MET A 85 -11.53 19.39 28.78
CA MET A 85 -12.47 19.05 27.70
C MET A 85 -12.06 17.80 26.89
N ARG A 86 -11.18 17.97 25.90
CA ARG A 86 -10.70 16.96 24.97
C ARG A 86 -9.30 16.41 25.25
N SER A 87 -8.58 16.91 26.24
CA SER A 87 -7.27 16.41 26.63
C SER A 87 -7.17 16.30 28.14
N GLY A 88 -6.18 15.57 28.64
CA GLY A 88 -5.97 15.49 30.08
C GLY A 88 -4.88 14.51 30.44
N TYR A 89 -4.50 14.52 31.71
CA TYR A 89 -3.53 13.59 32.26
C TYR A 89 -3.88 13.11 33.67
N SER A 90 -3.29 11.98 34.03
CA SER A 90 -3.42 11.38 35.35
C SER A 90 -2.05 10.98 35.88
N LEU A 91 -1.79 11.28 37.14
CA LEU A 91 -0.57 10.92 37.87
C LEU A 91 -0.94 9.96 38.99
N GLN A 92 -0.32 8.79 39.04
CA GLN A 92 -0.58 7.76 40.04
C GLN A 92 0.51 7.76 41.12
N PHE A 93 0.11 7.84 42.38
CA PHE A 93 1.00 7.86 43.53
C PHE A 93 0.82 6.63 44.42
N ARG A 94 1.91 6.25 45.10
CA ARG A 94 1.93 5.21 46.13
C ARG A 94 3.01 5.52 47.16
N TYR A 95 2.79 5.11 48.41
CA TYR A 95 3.82 5.13 49.45
C TYR A 95 4.95 4.13 49.19
N ASP A 96 6.19 4.62 49.21
CA ASP A 96 7.40 3.82 49.11
C ASP A 96 7.92 3.51 50.52
N ASN A 97 7.60 2.31 51.02
CA ASN A 97 7.95 1.89 52.38
C ASN A 97 9.47 1.88 52.66
N LYS A 98 10.31 1.73 51.62
CA LYS A 98 11.77 1.73 51.78
C LYS A 98 12.31 3.12 52.08
N PHE A 99 11.76 4.13 51.42
CA PHE A 99 12.21 5.53 51.54
C PHE A 99 11.30 6.38 52.43
N LYS A 100 10.18 5.82 52.89
CA LYS A 100 9.17 6.48 53.73
C LYS A 100 8.64 7.77 53.08
N LYS A 101 8.37 7.70 51.76
CA LYS A 101 7.91 8.85 50.94
C LYS A 101 6.82 8.44 49.95
N ILE A 102 5.95 9.38 49.59
CA ILE A 102 5.02 9.21 48.46
C ILE A 102 5.79 9.33 47.14
N ARG A 103 5.60 8.36 46.25
CA ARG A 103 6.30 8.24 44.97
C ARG A 103 5.31 8.20 43.81
N LEU A 104 5.64 8.88 42.71
CA LEU A 104 4.94 8.73 41.43
C LEU A 104 5.30 7.37 40.80
N ILE A 105 4.28 6.57 40.49
CA ILE A 105 4.44 5.20 39.97
C ILE A 105 3.85 5.01 38.57
N GLY A 106 3.05 5.95 38.09
CA GLY A 106 2.47 5.89 36.76
C GLY A 106 1.99 7.26 36.28
N MET A 107 1.98 7.43 34.97
CA MET A 107 1.39 8.60 34.30
C MET A 107 0.54 8.12 33.13
N SER A 108 -0.54 8.81 32.84
CA SER A 108 -1.31 8.62 31.61
C SER A 108 -1.77 9.94 31.03
N ARG A 109 -1.98 10.01 29.72
CA ARG A 109 -2.58 11.16 29.04
C ARG A 109 -3.56 10.69 27.98
N TYR A 110 -4.49 11.56 27.63
CA TYR A 110 -5.36 11.38 26.48
C TYR A 110 -5.51 12.70 25.73
N GLU A 111 -5.76 12.60 24.43
CA GLU A 111 -6.08 13.72 23.55
C GLU A 111 -7.10 13.25 22.52
N PHE A 112 -8.23 13.93 22.45
CA PHE A 112 -9.31 13.60 21.54
C PHE A 112 -9.51 14.76 20.56
N GLY A 113 -9.50 14.47 19.28
CA GLY A 113 -9.65 15.50 18.26
C GLY A 113 -9.44 14.96 16.86
N ASN A 114 -9.29 15.87 15.92
CA ASN A 114 -9.01 15.59 14.51
C ASN A 114 -7.55 15.15 14.27
N ALA A 115 -6.76 14.89 15.32
CA ALA A 115 -5.38 14.41 15.24
C ALA A 115 -4.42 15.29 14.40
N SER A 116 -4.70 16.60 14.28
CA SER A 116 -3.92 17.49 13.41
C SER A 116 -2.50 17.78 13.91
N ASN A 117 -2.22 17.59 15.19
CA ASN A 117 -0.90 17.87 15.79
C ASN A 117 -0.25 16.59 16.32
N ASP A 118 -0.60 16.17 17.54
CA ASP A 118 0.10 15.09 18.28
C ASP A 118 -0.67 13.76 18.25
N GLY A 119 -1.59 13.62 17.30
CA GLY A 119 -2.50 12.50 17.20
C GLY A 119 -3.78 12.66 18.02
N SER A 120 -4.60 11.62 18.01
CA SER A 120 -5.80 11.52 18.83
C SER A 120 -5.80 10.14 19.46
N GLY A 121 -5.86 10.01 20.78
CA GLY A 121 -5.73 8.75 21.47
C GLY A 121 -5.34 8.89 22.93
N GLU A 122 -4.73 7.85 23.46
CA GLU A 122 -4.32 7.79 24.86
C GLU A 122 -3.01 7.03 25.03
N SER A 123 -2.27 7.35 26.10
CA SER A 123 -1.09 6.61 26.47
C SER A 123 -0.89 6.53 27.98
N SER A 124 -0.16 5.53 28.42
CA SER A 124 0.26 5.37 29.80
C SER A 124 1.69 4.86 29.92
N VAL A 125 2.35 5.23 31.02
CA VAL A 125 3.65 4.69 31.40
C VAL A 125 3.61 4.20 32.85
N ASN A 126 4.13 3.00 33.07
CA ASN A 126 4.38 2.44 34.38
C ASN A 126 5.83 2.74 34.79
N LEU A 127 6.03 3.62 35.77
CA LEU A 127 7.36 4.08 36.18
C LEU A 127 8.13 3.05 37.03
N LEU A 128 7.47 1.96 37.44
CA LEU A 128 8.12 0.85 38.13
C LEU A 128 8.77 -0.13 37.15
N THR A 129 8.15 -0.35 35.99
CA THR A 129 8.63 -1.29 34.95
C THR A 129 9.18 -0.59 33.71
N SER A 130 9.05 0.74 33.67
CA SER A 130 9.28 1.59 32.50
C SER A 130 8.45 1.19 31.28
N GLY A 131 7.36 0.43 31.45
CA GLY A 131 6.51 0.00 30.34
C GLY A 131 5.63 1.14 29.86
N TYR A 132 5.76 1.52 28.59
CA TYR A 132 4.91 2.48 27.89
C TYR A 132 3.91 1.75 26.99
N VAL A 133 2.67 2.21 26.98
CA VAL A 133 1.62 1.79 26.04
C VAL A 133 0.94 3.01 25.45
N GLY A 134 0.89 3.11 24.12
CA GLY A 134 0.20 4.17 23.38
C GLY A 134 -0.81 3.63 22.39
N ASN A 135 -2.04 4.14 22.43
CA ASN A 135 -3.12 3.85 21.50
C ASN A 135 -3.50 5.14 20.80
N TRP A 136 -2.90 5.41 19.65
CA TRP A 136 -3.03 6.67 18.93
C TRP A 136 -3.71 6.50 17.57
N ASN A 137 -4.24 7.60 17.05
CA ASN A 137 -4.77 7.76 15.71
C ASN A 137 -4.06 8.93 15.04
N TYR A 138 -3.94 8.89 13.71
CA TYR A 138 -3.50 10.01 12.88
C TYR A 138 -4.57 10.35 11.85
N TYR A 139 -4.53 11.55 11.29
CA TYR A 139 -5.41 11.95 10.20
C TYR A 139 -4.71 11.69 8.86
N ASP A 140 -5.30 10.85 8.01
CA ASP A 140 -4.82 10.60 6.65
C ASP A 140 -5.51 11.60 5.71
N GLU A 141 -4.75 12.60 5.24
CA GLU A 141 -5.27 13.66 4.37
C GLU A 141 -5.73 13.12 3.00
N VAL A 142 -5.12 12.05 2.51
CA VAL A 142 -5.48 11.45 1.21
C VAL A 142 -6.82 10.74 1.31
N LYS A 143 -7.04 10.01 2.41
CA LYS A 143 -8.32 9.31 2.67
C LYS A 143 -9.34 10.18 3.38
N ASN A 144 -8.96 11.39 3.78
CA ASN A 144 -9.79 12.35 4.51
C ASN A 144 -10.43 11.75 5.78
N GLN A 145 -9.69 10.93 6.54
CA GLN A 145 -10.21 10.20 7.71
C GLN A 145 -9.18 9.96 8.82
N LEU A 146 -9.67 9.70 10.03
CA LEU A 146 -8.84 9.23 11.16
C LEU A 146 -8.49 7.75 10.99
N VAL A 147 -7.20 7.42 11.06
CA VAL A 147 -6.67 6.06 10.96
C VAL A 147 -5.99 5.68 12.27
N LYS A 148 -6.35 4.51 12.79
CA LYS A 148 -5.78 3.97 14.03
C LYS A 148 -4.38 3.40 13.81
N LEU A 149 -3.43 3.82 14.65
CA LEU A 149 -2.10 3.22 14.70
C LEU A 149 -2.15 1.89 15.45
N PRO A 150 -1.27 0.92 15.11
CA PRO A 150 -1.03 -0.24 15.96
C PRO A 150 -0.65 0.20 17.39
N ALA A 151 -1.08 -0.58 18.39
CA ALA A 151 -0.75 -0.28 19.78
C ALA A 151 0.77 -0.27 19.99
N ILE A 152 1.30 0.86 20.44
CA ILE A 152 2.73 1.07 20.66
C ILE A 152 3.08 0.51 22.03
N LYS A 153 4.05 -0.40 22.11
CA LYS A 153 4.54 -0.98 23.36
C LYS A 153 6.06 -0.86 23.42
N GLU A 154 6.58 0.01 24.28
CA GLU A 154 8.01 0.31 24.37
C GLU A 154 8.47 0.57 25.82
N LYS A 155 9.77 0.80 26.01
CA LYS A 155 10.34 1.19 27.31
C LYS A 155 10.57 2.69 27.38
N MET A 156 10.03 3.33 28.41
CA MET A 156 10.21 4.76 28.71
C MET A 156 10.72 4.91 30.15
N HIS A 157 12.04 5.06 30.28
CA HIS A 157 12.70 5.14 31.59
C HIS A 157 12.58 6.54 32.19
N PHE A 158 12.30 6.60 33.50
CA PHE A 158 12.31 7.81 34.32
C PHE A 158 13.04 7.50 35.63
N ASP A 159 13.69 8.52 36.18
CA ASP A 159 14.21 8.45 37.55
C ASP A 159 13.07 8.40 38.57
N LYS A 160 13.41 8.05 39.82
CA LYS A 160 12.42 8.03 40.89
C LYS A 160 11.97 9.45 41.21
N ILE A 161 10.69 9.71 40.97
CA ILE A 161 10.06 10.99 41.26
C ILE A 161 9.26 10.87 42.57
N TYR A 162 9.63 11.66 43.56
CA TYR A 162 8.92 11.77 44.84
C TYR A 162 7.99 12.97 44.83
N PHE A 163 6.92 12.88 45.63
CA PHE A 163 5.83 13.85 45.69
C PHE A 163 6.31 15.30 45.86
N GLU A 164 7.30 15.53 46.73
CA GLU A 164 7.86 16.86 47.02
C GLU A 164 8.58 17.52 45.83
N ASN A 165 9.01 16.70 44.85
CA ASN A 165 9.75 17.15 43.68
C ASN A 165 8.85 17.32 42.44
N LEU A 166 7.55 17.08 42.59
CA LEU A 166 6.61 17.11 41.47
C LEU A 166 6.24 18.55 41.09
N ASP A 167 6.35 18.84 39.81
CA ASP A 167 5.87 20.04 39.10
C ASP A 167 5.45 19.64 37.68
N ASP A 168 5.02 20.60 36.85
CA ASP A 168 4.60 20.33 35.47
C ASP A 168 5.71 19.82 34.58
N SER A 169 6.98 20.10 34.89
CA SER A 169 8.10 19.67 34.03
C SER A 169 8.16 18.15 33.88
N ILE A 170 7.72 17.41 34.90
CA ILE A 170 7.60 15.96 34.87
C ILE A 170 6.55 15.50 33.86
N TYR A 171 5.38 16.15 33.85
CA TYR A 171 4.33 15.85 32.89
C TYR A 171 4.73 16.27 31.47
N PHE A 172 5.29 17.47 31.29
CA PHE A 172 5.73 17.94 29.98
C PHE A 172 6.83 17.07 29.39
N ASN A 173 7.79 16.62 30.19
CA ASN A 173 8.78 15.65 29.73
C ASN A 173 8.15 14.31 29.28
N TYR A 174 7.13 13.84 30.00
CA TYR A 174 6.36 12.66 29.57
C TYR A 174 5.59 12.92 28.27
N ALA A 175 4.92 14.07 28.15
CA ALA A 175 4.15 14.44 26.98
C ALA A 175 5.02 14.57 25.73
N GLU A 176 6.17 15.22 25.82
CA GLU A 176 7.14 15.38 24.73
C GLU A 176 7.63 14.01 24.22
N ARG A 177 8.05 13.12 25.13
CA ARG A 177 8.50 11.78 24.76
C ARG A 177 7.38 10.92 24.14
N CYS A 178 6.13 11.13 24.55
CA CYS A 178 4.98 10.52 23.89
C CYS A 178 4.82 11.03 22.46
N ALA A 179 4.97 12.34 22.23
CA ALA A 179 4.87 12.96 20.91
C ALA A 179 5.98 12.42 19.97
N ASP A 180 7.23 12.32 20.45
CA ASP A 180 8.33 11.72 19.68
C ASP A 180 8.04 10.29 19.22
N ILE A 181 7.54 9.46 20.15
CA ILE A 181 7.15 8.08 19.84
C ILE A 181 5.99 8.06 18.83
N TYR A 182 4.99 8.91 19.02
CA TYR A 182 3.85 9.04 18.11
C TYR A 182 4.31 9.42 16.70
N HIS A 183 5.08 10.50 16.54
CA HIS A 183 5.53 10.98 15.23
C HIS A 183 6.35 9.92 14.49
N ARG A 184 7.29 9.27 15.18
CA ARG A 184 8.08 8.18 14.58
C ARG A 184 7.20 7.05 14.06
N VAL A 185 6.23 6.58 14.85
CA VAL A 185 5.35 5.46 14.44
C VAL A 185 4.34 5.90 13.38
N ARG A 186 3.82 7.13 13.45
CA ARG A 186 2.99 7.73 12.41
C ARG A 186 3.72 7.79 11.08
N ASP A 187 4.93 8.33 11.07
CA ASP A 187 5.70 8.52 9.83
C ASP A 187 6.04 7.16 9.18
N LEU A 188 6.38 6.16 9.98
CA LEU A 188 6.52 4.76 9.52
C LEU A 188 5.22 4.16 8.98
N SER A 189 4.06 4.57 9.51
CA SER A 189 2.76 4.11 9.02
C SER A 189 2.36 4.83 7.74
N LEU A 190 2.62 6.14 7.64
CA LEU A 190 2.38 6.95 6.45
C LEU A 190 3.28 6.52 5.29
N SER A 191 4.56 6.25 5.53
CA SER A 191 5.47 5.76 4.48
C SER A 191 5.03 4.40 3.91
N LYS A 192 4.35 3.59 4.73
CA LYS A 192 3.74 2.33 4.28
C LYS A 192 2.42 2.53 3.55
N ALA A 193 1.62 3.51 3.98
CA ALA A 193 0.32 3.82 3.37
C ALA A 193 0.45 4.57 2.04
N HIS A 194 1.47 5.43 1.93
CA HIS A 194 1.77 6.29 0.79
C HIS A 194 3.26 6.15 0.44
N PRO A 195 3.66 4.99 -0.12
CA PRO A 195 5.05 4.74 -0.49
C PRO A 195 5.51 5.76 -1.54
N THR A 196 6.74 6.25 -1.40
CA THR A 196 7.33 7.14 -2.41
C THR A 196 7.55 6.39 -3.71
N PHE A 197 7.50 7.08 -4.84
CA PHE A 197 7.77 6.49 -6.16
C PHE A 197 9.08 5.68 -6.20
N ASN A 198 10.17 6.23 -5.68
CA ASN A 198 11.47 5.54 -5.68
C ASN A 198 11.46 4.27 -4.81
N MET A 199 10.69 4.24 -3.73
CA MET A 199 10.51 3.02 -2.92
C MET A 199 9.74 1.96 -3.72
N LEU A 200 8.67 2.35 -4.40
CA LEU A 200 7.89 1.43 -5.25
C LEU A 200 8.75 0.81 -6.35
N VAL A 201 9.55 1.62 -7.04
CA VAL A 201 10.49 1.12 -8.07
C VAL A 201 11.55 0.20 -7.47
N ALA A 202 12.12 0.55 -6.31
CA ALA A 202 13.12 -0.28 -5.64
C ALA A 202 12.54 -1.64 -5.23
N GLU A 203 11.31 -1.68 -4.72
CA GLU A 203 10.60 -2.91 -4.38
C GLU A 203 10.30 -3.74 -5.64
N ALA A 204 9.77 -3.13 -6.70
CA ALA A 204 9.53 -3.79 -7.98
C ALA A 204 10.81 -4.42 -8.56
N ASN A 205 11.92 -3.68 -8.55
CA ASN A 205 13.23 -4.17 -9.00
C ASN A 205 13.72 -5.33 -8.13
N SER A 206 13.53 -5.26 -6.81
CA SER A 206 13.89 -6.37 -5.92
C SER A 206 13.11 -7.64 -6.26
N TYR A 207 11.83 -7.53 -6.60
CA TYR A 207 11.03 -8.67 -7.04
C TYR A 207 11.46 -9.19 -8.41
N LEU A 208 11.73 -8.30 -9.37
CA LEU A 208 12.24 -8.67 -10.70
C LEU A 208 13.60 -9.39 -10.61
N ASP A 209 14.51 -8.92 -9.76
CA ASP A 209 15.83 -9.53 -9.57
C ASP A 209 15.72 -10.94 -8.98
N SER A 210 14.81 -11.15 -8.00
CA SER A 210 14.52 -12.47 -7.45
C SER A 210 13.82 -13.37 -8.47
N TYR A 211 12.87 -12.82 -9.23
CA TYR A 211 12.18 -13.53 -10.29
C TYR A 211 13.14 -14.02 -11.37
N GLY A 212 14.09 -13.17 -11.79
CA GLY A 212 15.10 -13.46 -12.81
C GLY A 212 16.00 -14.65 -12.50
N GLN A 213 16.13 -15.04 -11.23
CA GLN A 213 16.93 -16.19 -10.80
C GLN A 213 16.18 -17.52 -10.93
N LEU A 214 14.86 -17.49 -11.13
CA LEU A 214 14.02 -18.68 -11.19
C LEU A 214 13.93 -19.21 -12.62
N SER A 215 13.89 -20.54 -12.73
CA SER A 215 13.70 -21.26 -13.99
C SER A 215 12.40 -22.05 -13.93
N PRO A 216 11.57 -22.06 -14.98
CA PRO A 216 10.36 -22.89 -15.00
C PRO A 216 10.64 -24.39 -15.09
N PHE A 217 11.88 -24.78 -15.41
CA PHE A 217 12.29 -26.18 -15.52
C PHE A 217 12.94 -26.72 -14.25
N ASP A 218 12.95 -25.92 -13.18
CA ASP A 218 13.48 -26.33 -11.89
C ASP A 218 12.35 -26.87 -11.01
N ASP A 219 12.41 -28.18 -10.73
CA ASP A 219 11.47 -28.86 -9.83
C ASP A 219 11.88 -28.73 -8.35
N SER A 220 12.86 -27.87 -8.04
CA SER A 220 13.34 -27.66 -6.68
C SER A 220 12.36 -26.86 -5.81
N HIS A 221 12.67 -26.86 -4.52
CA HIS A 221 12.11 -25.95 -3.54
C HIS A 221 13.23 -25.03 -3.08
N HIS A 222 12.85 -23.80 -2.74
CA HIS A 222 13.81 -22.79 -2.32
C HIS A 222 13.61 -22.42 -0.88
N ALA A 223 14.70 -22.42 -0.11
CA ALA A 223 14.67 -21.91 1.24
C ALA A 223 14.50 -20.38 1.23
N PHE A 224 13.68 -19.83 2.12
CA PHE A 224 13.43 -18.38 2.21
C PHE A 224 14.70 -17.56 2.48
N ASN A 225 15.75 -18.17 3.02
CA ASN A 225 17.04 -17.50 3.25
C ASN A 225 17.97 -17.48 2.03
N GLN A 226 17.66 -18.25 0.98
CA GLN A 226 18.42 -18.31 -0.27
C GLN A 226 17.89 -17.32 -1.31
N ILE A 227 16.62 -16.91 -1.19
CA ILE A 227 15.98 -15.94 -2.08
C ILE A 227 15.88 -14.58 -1.38
N LYS A 228 16.10 -13.51 -2.14
CA LYS A 228 15.91 -12.14 -1.65
C LYS A 228 14.43 -11.76 -1.67
N LEU A 229 13.68 -12.20 -0.67
CA LEU A 229 12.33 -11.73 -0.40
C LEU A 229 12.35 -10.49 0.49
N LEU A 230 11.32 -9.64 0.41
CA LEU A 230 11.14 -8.55 1.36
C LEU A 230 10.73 -9.12 2.73
N PRO A 231 10.99 -8.40 3.84
CA PRO A 231 10.83 -8.95 5.19
C PRO A 231 9.43 -9.50 5.51
N ASN A 232 8.37 -8.96 4.91
CA ASN A 232 6.98 -9.37 5.19
C ASN A 232 6.50 -10.49 4.25
N ASP A 233 7.19 -10.76 3.14
CA ASP A 233 6.72 -11.71 2.13
C ASP A 233 6.65 -13.13 2.69
N ARG A 234 7.65 -13.51 3.49
CA ARG A 234 7.66 -14.81 4.19
C ARG A 234 6.43 -14.98 5.06
N ASP A 235 6.12 -13.99 5.90
CA ASP A 235 4.99 -14.06 6.81
C ASP A 235 3.65 -14.11 6.03
N GLU A 236 3.57 -13.43 4.89
CA GLU A 236 2.42 -13.49 3.99
C GLU A 236 2.24 -14.88 3.35
N ILE A 237 3.31 -15.44 2.78
CA ILE A 237 3.30 -16.80 2.20
C ILE A 237 2.89 -17.83 3.27
N LEU A 238 3.48 -17.76 4.46
CA LEU A 238 3.17 -18.67 5.56
C LEU A 238 1.76 -18.50 6.13
N LYS A 239 1.13 -17.34 5.92
CA LYS A 239 -0.24 -17.08 6.34
C LYS A 239 -1.26 -17.65 5.35
N HIS A 240 -0.87 -17.81 4.09
CA HIS A 240 -1.70 -18.23 2.97
C HIS A 240 -1.19 -19.54 2.35
N GLN A 241 -0.70 -20.46 3.17
CA GLN A 241 -0.09 -21.72 2.72
C GLN A 241 -1.04 -22.57 1.86
N GLU A 242 -2.34 -22.45 2.10
CA GLU A 242 -3.40 -23.15 1.36
C GLU A 242 -3.52 -22.73 -0.11
N ASP A 243 -2.96 -21.58 -0.48
CA ASP A 243 -2.99 -21.05 -1.85
C ASP A 243 -1.84 -21.61 -2.71
N PHE A 244 -0.94 -22.40 -2.11
CA PHE A 244 0.27 -22.92 -2.76
C PHE A 244 0.30 -24.45 -2.76
N GLU A 245 0.91 -25.05 -3.78
CA GLU A 245 1.07 -26.50 -3.86
C GLU A 245 2.11 -27.02 -2.86
N PHE A 246 3.21 -26.28 -2.67
CA PHE A 246 4.27 -26.62 -1.73
C PHE A 246 4.78 -25.40 -0.95
N VAL A 247 4.41 -25.33 0.33
CA VAL A 247 5.02 -24.40 1.30
C VAL A 247 5.29 -25.13 2.61
N THR A 248 6.44 -24.83 3.20
CA THR A 248 6.85 -25.26 4.53
C THR A 248 7.29 -24.04 5.35
N ASN A 249 7.67 -24.23 6.62
CA ASN A 249 8.05 -23.12 7.50
C ASN A 249 9.29 -22.34 7.03
N ASP A 250 10.15 -22.96 6.23
CA ASP A 250 11.42 -22.40 5.77
C ASP A 250 11.60 -22.40 4.25
N SER A 251 10.69 -23.00 3.49
CA SER A 251 10.84 -23.19 2.03
C SER A 251 9.52 -23.10 1.27
N ILE A 252 9.60 -22.78 -0.02
CA ILE A 252 8.49 -22.70 -0.99
C ILE A 252 8.86 -23.42 -2.29
N GLY A 253 7.88 -23.99 -3.00
CA GLY A 253 8.07 -24.62 -4.30
C GLY A 253 8.49 -23.60 -5.36
N ASN A 254 9.33 -24.00 -6.32
CA ASN A 254 9.80 -23.08 -7.36
C ASN A 254 8.66 -22.48 -8.19
N TYR A 255 7.69 -23.30 -8.62
CA TYR A 255 6.53 -22.81 -9.37
C TYR A 255 5.64 -21.86 -8.54
N ASP A 256 5.33 -22.23 -7.29
CA ASP A 256 4.58 -21.39 -6.35
C ASP A 256 5.23 -20.01 -6.16
N LEU A 257 6.56 -19.99 -6.07
CA LEU A 257 7.32 -18.76 -5.93
C LEU A 257 7.30 -17.91 -7.21
N ILE A 258 7.38 -18.52 -8.40
CA ILE A 258 7.23 -17.82 -9.69
C ILE A 258 5.89 -17.08 -9.71
N VAL A 259 4.79 -17.80 -9.45
CA VAL A 259 3.43 -17.23 -9.45
C VAL A 259 3.29 -16.13 -8.39
N TYR A 260 3.82 -16.35 -7.19
CA TYR A 260 3.82 -15.34 -6.12
C TYR A 260 4.53 -14.05 -6.55
N LEU A 261 5.74 -14.16 -7.10
CA LEU A 261 6.53 -13.01 -7.54
C LEU A 261 5.88 -12.28 -8.73
N GLN A 262 5.26 -12.99 -9.67
CA GLN A 262 4.48 -12.37 -10.75
C GLN A 262 3.36 -11.48 -10.18
N GLY A 263 2.63 -11.97 -9.18
CA GLY A 263 1.60 -11.20 -8.48
C GLY A 263 2.18 -9.94 -7.80
N LYS A 264 3.32 -10.07 -7.12
CA LYS A 264 4.01 -8.93 -6.49
C LYS A 264 4.49 -7.89 -7.50
N ILE A 265 5.11 -8.34 -8.59
CA ILE A 265 5.57 -7.46 -9.68
C ILE A 265 4.39 -6.69 -10.26
N LYS A 266 3.32 -7.40 -10.65
CA LYS A 266 2.09 -6.79 -11.18
C LYS A 266 1.53 -5.73 -10.24
N ASN A 267 1.37 -6.06 -8.95
CA ASN A 267 0.84 -5.12 -7.96
C ASN A 267 1.73 -3.88 -7.81
N LYS A 268 3.06 -4.06 -7.77
CA LYS A 268 3.99 -2.93 -7.69
C LYS A 268 4.00 -2.08 -8.94
N LEU A 269 3.88 -2.66 -10.13
CA LEU A 269 3.74 -1.91 -11.37
C LEU A 269 2.46 -1.06 -11.39
N ASN A 270 1.35 -1.60 -10.90
CA ASN A 270 0.11 -0.83 -10.74
C ASN A 270 0.30 0.34 -9.76
N GLU A 271 0.89 0.10 -8.59
CA GLU A 271 1.20 1.16 -7.62
C GLU A 271 2.13 2.24 -8.21
N ILE A 272 3.15 1.85 -8.97
CA ILE A 272 4.08 2.76 -9.67
C ILE A 272 3.32 3.63 -10.66
N PHE A 273 2.43 3.03 -11.45
CA PHE A 273 1.68 3.73 -12.48
C PHE A 273 0.67 4.73 -11.89
N ASP A 274 -0.05 4.31 -10.84
CA ASP A 274 -1.05 5.15 -10.17
C ASP A 274 -0.43 6.25 -9.30
N HIS A 275 0.89 6.22 -9.10
CA HIS A 275 1.58 7.20 -8.29
C HIS A 275 1.64 8.56 -9.00
N LYS A 276 1.35 9.65 -8.26
CA LYS A 276 1.32 11.04 -8.78
C LYS A 276 2.61 11.51 -9.49
N ASP A 277 3.74 10.94 -9.11
CA ASP A 277 5.07 11.26 -9.67
C ASP A 277 5.44 10.34 -10.86
N PHE A 278 4.50 9.53 -11.36
CA PHE A 278 4.71 8.70 -12.54
C PHE A 278 5.03 9.58 -13.76
N ASN A 279 6.18 9.34 -14.36
CA ASN A 279 6.62 9.93 -15.62
C ASN A 279 7.71 9.06 -16.25
N GLU A 280 8.02 9.35 -17.51
CA GLU A 280 9.00 8.60 -18.29
C GLU A 280 10.40 8.55 -17.65
N ALA A 281 10.93 9.70 -17.20
CA ALA A 281 12.28 9.78 -16.63
C ALA A 281 12.41 8.92 -15.36
N ASN A 282 11.31 8.80 -14.64
CA ASN A 282 11.20 7.98 -13.44
C ASN A 282 11.03 6.49 -13.78
N LEU A 283 10.34 6.14 -14.86
CA LEU A 283 10.17 4.75 -15.31
C LEU A 283 11.47 4.10 -15.79
N ALA A 284 12.40 4.90 -16.34
CA ALA A 284 13.73 4.42 -16.74
C ALA A 284 14.57 3.82 -15.60
N LYS A 285 14.16 4.01 -14.34
CA LYS A 285 14.79 3.40 -13.16
C LYS A 285 14.33 1.96 -12.89
N LEU A 286 13.27 1.51 -13.55
CA LEU A 286 12.80 0.13 -13.48
C LEU A 286 13.78 -0.77 -14.25
N ASN A 287 14.12 -1.94 -13.69
CA ASN A 287 15.00 -2.93 -14.30
C ASN A 287 14.30 -3.64 -15.48
N SER A 288 14.00 -2.91 -16.54
CA SER A 288 13.50 -3.45 -17.80
C SER A 288 14.65 -3.93 -18.69
N GLY A 289 14.43 -4.99 -19.47
CA GLY A 289 15.46 -5.58 -20.36
C GLY A 289 15.91 -7.00 -20.01
N GLY A 290 15.27 -7.62 -19.01
CA GLY A 290 15.35 -9.06 -18.74
C GLY A 290 13.98 -9.72 -18.97
N ASP A 291 13.43 -10.31 -17.91
CA ASP A 291 12.10 -10.93 -17.95
C ASP A 291 10.96 -9.92 -18.15
N LEU A 292 11.16 -8.64 -17.80
CA LEU A 292 10.20 -7.56 -18.03
C LEU A 292 10.60 -6.70 -19.22
N VAL A 293 9.69 -6.59 -20.18
CA VAL A 293 9.75 -5.68 -21.32
C VAL A 293 8.74 -4.56 -21.11
N VAL A 294 9.15 -3.32 -21.37
CA VAL A 294 8.28 -2.15 -21.30
C VAL A 294 8.28 -1.48 -22.66
N VAL A 295 7.12 -1.40 -23.29
CA VAL A 295 6.91 -0.70 -24.57
C VAL A 295 5.97 0.47 -24.33
N LYS A 296 6.24 1.59 -24.99
CA LYS A 296 5.42 2.80 -24.87
C LYS A 296 5.12 3.40 -26.23
N SER A 297 4.02 4.13 -26.33
CA SER A 297 3.69 4.94 -27.49
C SER A 297 4.66 6.11 -27.64
N SER A 298 4.83 6.58 -28.88
CA SER A 298 5.65 7.74 -29.21
C SER A 298 5.17 9.04 -28.55
N ASP A 299 3.89 9.15 -28.18
CA ASP A 299 3.33 10.28 -27.43
C ASP A 299 3.38 10.10 -25.91
N GLY A 300 3.93 8.97 -25.42
CA GLY A 300 4.11 8.69 -24.00
C GLY A 300 2.82 8.47 -23.22
N LYS A 301 1.70 8.14 -23.88
CA LYS A 301 0.40 7.92 -23.22
C LYS A 301 0.05 6.46 -23.01
N LEU A 302 0.33 5.58 -23.97
CA LEU A 302 0.00 4.16 -23.89
C LEU A 302 1.26 3.36 -23.56
N TYR A 303 1.17 2.51 -22.54
CA TYR A 303 2.24 1.65 -22.06
C TYR A 303 1.79 0.20 -22.09
N ASN A 304 2.71 -0.68 -22.45
CA ASN A 304 2.61 -2.11 -22.28
C ASN A 304 3.76 -2.60 -21.40
N PHE A 305 3.42 -3.40 -20.40
CA PHE A 305 4.36 -4.13 -19.57
C PHE A 305 4.18 -5.61 -19.85
N SER A 306 5.23 -6.29 -20.29
CA SER A 306 5.19 -7.70 -20.64
C SER A 306 6.21 -8.48 -19.82
N LEU A 307 5.75 -9.41 -18.99
CA LEU A 307 6.60 -10.27 -18.17
C LEU A 307 6.63 -11.68 -18.76
N ASP A 308 7.81 -12.29 -18.94
CA ASP A 308 7.92 -13.73 -19.26
C ASP A 308 7.23 -14.53 -18.15
N GLU A 309 6.21 -15.32 -18.49
CA GLU A 309 5.37 -16.03 -17.51
C GLU A 309 6.06 -17.28 -16.93
N LYS A 310 7.18 -17.73 -17.49
CA LYS A 310 7.88 -18.94 -17.00
C LYS A 310 6.91 -20.11 -16.81
N THR A 311 6.07 -20.38 -17.80
CA THR A 311 5.14 -21.52 -17.81
C THR A 311 5.84 -22.86 -18.12
N GLY A 312 7.07 -22.80 -18.64
CA GLY A 312 7.82 -23.98 -19.08
C GLY A 312 7.43 -24.45 -20.48
N GLY A 313 8.09 -25.50 -20.96
CA GLY A 313 7.88 -26.03 -22.31
C GLY A 313 8.54 -25.22 -23.42
N THR A 314 8.09 -25.43 -24.66
CA THR A 314 8.61 -24.74 -25.85
C THR A 314 7.86 -23.45 -26.18
N TYR A 315 6.65 -23.27 -25.64
CA TYR A 315 5.90 -22.02 -25.68
C TYR A 315 6.54 -21.04 -24.70
N ARG A 316 6.72 -19.78 -25.11
CA ARG A 316 7.15 -18.71 -24.20
C ARG A 316 6.01 -17.72 -24.05
N SER A 317 5.08 -18.04 -23.16
CA SER A 317 3.98 -17.14 -22.81
C SER A 317 4.48 -15.91 -22.08
N ARG A 318 3.72 -14.82 -22.21
CA ARG A 318 3.98 -13.57 -21.49
C ARG A 318 2.69 -13.09 -20.83
N ILE A 319 2.84 -12.50 -19.66
CA ILE A 319 1.76 -11.74 -19.05
C ILE A 319 1.88 -10.29 -19.51
N SER A 320 0.88 -9.83 -20.27
CA SER A 320 0.77 -8.46 -20.77
C SER A 320 -0.16 -7.60 -19.91
N TRP A 321 0.29 -6.40 -19.57
CA TRP A 321 -0.52 -5.39 -18.89
C TRP A 321 -0.48 -4.08 -19.67
N MET A 322 -1.65 -3.58 -20.03
CA MET A 322 -1.81 -2.30 -20.70
C MET A 322 -2.10 -1.20 -19.70
N ASN A 323 -1.57 -0.02 -19.95
CA ASN A 323 -1.90 1.17 -19.17
C ASN A 323 -1.92 2.44 -20.02
N PHE A 324 -2.80 3.38 -19.69
CA PHE A 324 -3.01 4.62 -20.43
C PHE A 324 -3.02 5.85 -19.51
N VAL A 325 -2.09 6.78 -19.76
CA VAL A 325 -1.97 8.03 -19.01
C VAL A 325 -3.17 8.93 -19.29
N GLY A 326 -3.85 9.35 -18.22
CA GLY A 326 -5.01 10.23 -18.28
C GLY A 326 -6.35 9.54 -18.06
N ILE A 327 -6.37 8.21 -17.89
CA ILE A 327 -7.54 7.48 -17.39
C ILE A 327 -7.29 7.14 -15.93
N ASN A 328 -8.20 7.56 -15.04
CA ASN A 328 -8.07 7.31 -13.61
C ASN A 328 -8.37 5.82 -13.33
N ALA A 329 -7.39 5.08 -12.83
CA ALA A 329 -7.53 3.67 -12.43
C ALA A 329 -8.71 3.44 -11.47
N THR A 330 -9.03 4.43 -10.63
CA THR A 330 -10.15 4.37 -9.69
C THR A 330 -11.52 4.19 -10.37
N ASP A 331 -11.67 4.60 -11.63
CA ASP A 331 -12.90 4.43 -12.39
C ASP A 331 -12.94 3.10 -13.18
N LEU A 332 -11.77 2.48 -13.39
CA LEU A 332 -11.61 1.21 -14.11
C LEU A 332 -11.87 -0.03 -13.25
N TYR A 333 -11.50 0.01 -11.96
CA TYR A 333 -11.55 -1.16 -11.07
C TYR A 333 -12.81 -1.24 -10.18
N LYS A 334 -13.72 -0.26 -10.23
CA LYS A 334 -14.98 -0.31 -9.47
C LYS A 334 -15.95 -1.39 -9.96
N SER A 335 -15.72 -2.00 -11.12
CA SER A 335 -16.63 -2.98 -11.73
C SER A 335 -16.08 -4.42 -11.82
N LEU A 336 -14.92 -4.73 -11.25
CA LEU A 336 -14.31 -6.06 -11.34
C LEU A 336 -14.32 -6.78 -9.99
N ASP A 337 -15.03 -7.91 -9.94
CA ASP A 337 -14.98 -8.85 -8.82
C ASP A 337 -13.62 -9.58 -8.86
N PHE A 338 -12.73 -9.24 -7.93
CA PHE A 338 -11.29 -9.59 -7.91
C PHE A 338 -10.99 -11.11 -7.79
N LYS A 339 -12.01 -11.97 -7.78
CA LYS A 339 -11.84 -13.43 -7.60
C LYS A 339 -11.48 -14.20 -8.86
N SER A 340 -11.49 -13.59 -10.05
CA SER A 340 -11.00 -14.23 -11.28
C SER A 340 -9.79 -13.47 -11.82
N SER A 341 -8.61 -14.06 -11.67
CA SER A 341 -7.30 -13.55 -12.10
C SER A 341 -7.13 -13.29 -13.60
N GLU A 342 -8.14 -13.56 -14.44
CA GLU A 342 -7.95 -13.73 -15.89
C GLU A 342 -8.57 -12.64 -16.78
N LYS A 343 -9.44 -11.77 -16.27
CA LYS A 343 -10.08 -10.76 -17.13
C LYS A 343 -9.37 -9.42 -17.02
N LEU A 344 -8.68 -9.03 -18.11
CA LEU A 344 -8.26 -7.66 -18.35
C LEU A 344 -9.44 -6.70 -18.10
N PRO A 345 -9.20 -5.50 -17.57
CA PRO A 345 -10.23 -4.47 -17.52
C PRO A 345 -10.89 -4.32 -18.88
N ALA A 346 -12.22 -4.16 -18.92
CA ALA A 346 -12.99 -4.13 -20.17
C ALA A 346 -12.46 -3.08 -21.18
N ILE A 347 -11.83 -2.01 -20.70
CA ILE A 347 -11.15 -1.00 -21.53
C ILE A 347 -10.00 -1.59 -22.38
N PHE A 348 -9.31 -2.60 -21.86
CA PHE A 348 -8.10 -3.18 -22.45
C PHE A 348 -8.36 -4.57 -23.07
N SER A 349 -9.62 -4.99 -23.20
CA SER A 349 -9.95 -6.33 -23.70
C SER A 349 -9.63 -6.54 -25.19
N VAL A 350 -9.35 -5.47 -25.93
CA VAL A 350 -9.01 -5.53 -27.35
C VAL A 350 -7.53 -5.82 -27.61
N PHE A 351 -6.69 -5.74 -26.58
CA PHE A 351 -5.25 -5.93 -26.72
C PHE A 351 -4.87 -7.40 -26.58
N GLU A 352 -3.85 -7.83 -27.33
CA GLU A 352 -3.28 -9.17 -27.23
C GLU A 352 -2.65 -9.46 -25.85
N GLY A 353 -2.75 -10.73 -25.44
CA GLY A 353 -2.33 -11.22 -24.12
C GLY A 353 -0.83 -11.42 -23.96
N ASP A 354 -0.09 -11.69 -25.05
CA ASP A 354 1.35 -11.99 -25.01
C ASP A 354 2.25 -10.73 -25.17
N GLY A 355 1.62 -9.56 -25.25
CA GLY A 355 2.33 -8.29 -25.22
C GLY A 355 2.84 -7.80 -26.57
N PHE A 356 3.54 -6.68 -26.52
CA PHE A 356 3.90 -5.92 -27.71
C PHE A 356 5.40 -5.65 -27.78
N THR A 357 5.90 -5.45 -29.00
CA THR A 357 7.30 -5.09 -29.32
C THR A 357 7.44 -3.62 -29.69
N GLY A 358 6.37 -2.98 -30.17
CA GLY A 358 6.33 -1.56 -30.50
C GLY A 358 4.92 -0.99 -30.41
N ILE A 359 4.81 0.27 -30.00
CA ILE A 359 3.56 1.04 -29.97
C ILE A 359 3.84 2.40 -30.62
N TYR A 360 3.06 2.76 -31.63
CA TYR A 360 3.27 3.97 -32.43
C TYR A 360 1.99 4.79 -32.47
N ALA A 361 2.07 6.08 -32.10
CA ALA A 361 0.91 6.98 -32.15
C ALA A 361 0.83 7.66 -33.53
N ILE A 362 -0.33 7.56 -34.18
CA ILE A 362 -0.67 8.26 -35.42
C ILE A 362 -1.71 9.33 -35.10
N THR A 363 -1.43 10.57 -35.47
CA THR A 363 -2.41 11.67 -35.36
C THR A 363 -3.32 11.66 -36.59
N THR A 364 -4.62 11.58 -36.38
CA THR A 364 -5.65 11.60 -37.43
C THR A 364 -6.58 12.80 -37.24
N ASN A 365 -7.53 12.97 -38.17
CA ASN A 365 -8.58 14.00 -38.06
C ASN A 365 -9.59 13.72 -36.94
N VAL A 366 -9.74 12.47 -36.50
CA VAL A 366 -10.69 12.03 -35.46
C VAL A 366 -10.04 11.81 -34.09
N GLY A 367 -8.70 11.90 -34.01
CA GLY A 367 -7.96 11.72 -32.77
C GLY A 367 -6.65 10.97 -32.96
N ILE A 368 -6.12 10.42 -31.88
CA ILE A 368 -4.90 9.61 -31.90
C ILE A 368 -5.31 8.15 -32.04
N LYS A 369 -4.68 7.45 -32.99
CA LYS A 369 -4.71 5.99 -33.10
C LYS A 369 -3.36 5.41 -32.72
N TYR A 370 -3.35 4.17 -32.24
CA TYR A 370 -2.14 3.47 -31.85
C TYR A 370 -1.97 2.23 -32.73
N VAL A 371 -0.83 2.14 -33.40
CA VAL A 371 -0.38 0.92 -34.07
C VAL A 371 0.45 0.15 -33.09
N LEU A 372 0.05 -1.08 -32.79
CA LEU A 372 0.78 -1.99 -31.91
C LEU A 372 1.33 -3.13 -32.74
N THR A 373 2.60 -3.46 -32.54
CA THR A 373 3.29 -4.57 -33.20
C THR A 373 3.69 -5.60 -32.18
N GLY A 374 3.60 -6.88 -32.52
CA GLY A 374 3.92 -7.94 -31.58
C GLY A 374 4.54 -9.16 -32.24
N TYR A 375 5.25 -9.92 -31.40
CA TYR A 375 5.94 -11.14 -31.75
C TYR A 375 5.78 -12.14 -30.61
N VAL A 376 5.22 -13.31 -30.89
CA VAL A 376 5.02 -14.39 -29.93
C VAL A 376 5.73 -15.65 -30.40
N ARG A 377 6.45 -16.31 -29.51
CA ARG A 377 7.04 -17.61 -29.78
C ARG A 377 6.12 -18.73 -29.29
N GLY A 378 5.31 -19.24 -30.23
CA GLY A 378 4.36 -20.35 -30.07
C GLY A 378 5.01 -21.69 -29.72
N CYS A 379 6.16 -21.99 -30.34
CA CYS A 379 6.90 -23.21 -30.08
C CYS A 379 8.38 -23.03 -30.42
N SER A 380 9.16 -24.12 -30.43
CA SER A 380 10.57 -24.07 -30.83
C SER A 380 10.76 -23.46 -32.24
N SER A 381 9.80 -23.70 -33.13
CA SER A 381 9.78 -23.27 -34.52
C SER A 381 8.42 -22.66 -34.93
N CYS A 382 7.64 -22.10 -34.02
CA CYS A 382 6.33 -21.52 -34.36
C CYS A 382 6.31 -20.09 -33.83
N HIS A 383 6.05 -19.13 -34.70
CA HIS A 383 6.12 -17.70 -34.39
C HIS A 383 4.86 -17.04 -34.87
N LEU A 384 4.34 -16.10 -34.10
CA LEU A 384 3.25 -15.23 -34.52
C LEU A 384 3.82 -13.82 -34.61
N THR A 385 3.70 -13.21 -35.78
CA THR A 385 3.93 -11.77 -35.95
C THR A 385 2.59 -11.10 -36.21
N PHE A 386 2.36 -9.95 -35.58
CA PHE A 386 1.07 -9.28 -35.69
C PHE A 386 1.17 -7.77 -35.59
N VAL A 387 0.14 -7.13 -36.14
CA VAL A 387 -0.09 -5.68 -36.03
C VAL A 387 -1.56 -5.40 -35.74
N GLN A 388 -1.79 -4.50 -34.79
CA GLN A 388 -3.12 -4.02 -34.40
C GLN A 388 -3.19 -2.51 -34.54
N LEU A 389 -4.32 -1.99 -35.02
CA LEU A 389 -4.65 -0.57 -34.95
C LEU A 389 -5.80 -0.42 -33.96
N VAL A 390 -5.61 0.40 -32.93
CA VAL A 390 -6.66 0.73 -31.96
C VAL A 390 -6.83 2.21 -31.82
N HIS A 391 -7.99 2.64 -31.35
CA HIS A 391 -8.22 4.01 -30.91
C HIS A 391 -9.03 4.04 -29.62
N LEU A 392 -8.89 5.13 -28.86
CA LEU A 392 -9.65 5.33 -27.63
C LEU A 392 -10.94 6.08 -27.94
N ASN A 393 -12.08 5.44 -27.72
CA ASN A 393 -13.41 6.02 -27.84
C ASN A 393 -14.15 5.92 -26.50
N SER A 394 -14.60 7.05 -25.94
CA SER A 394 -15.42 7.06 -24.72
C SER A 394 -14.84 6.27 -23.54
N ASN A 395 -13.51 6.35 -23.34
CA ASN A 395 -12.74 5.57 -22.35
C ASN A 395 -12.71 4.05 -22.59
N GLN A 396 -12.93 3.60 -23.82
CA GLN A 396 -12.78 2.22 -24.24
C GLN A 396 -11.89 2.15 -25.48
N PHE A 397 -10.93 1.21 -25.51
CA PHE A 397 -10.19 0.97 -26.75
C PHE A 397 -11.04 0.14 -27.70
N GLU A 398 -11.08 0.56 -28.95
CA GLU A 398 -11.73 -0.14 -30.06
C GLU A 398 -10.66 -0.59 -31.05
N LEU A 399 -10.82 -1.80 -31.60
CA LEU A 399 -9.93 -2.40 -32.59
C LEU A 399 -10.41 -2.03 -34.01
N ASP A 400 -9.58 -1.31 -34.75
CA ASP A 400 -9.85 -0.86 -36.12
C ASP A 400 -9.26 -1.80 -37.18
N PHE A 401 -8.11 -2.40 -36.86
CA PHE A 401 -7.37 -3.29 -37.75
C PHE A 401 -6.66 -4.37 -36.95
N ASP A 402 -6.68 -5.60 -37.47
CA ASP A 402 -5.90 -6.70 -36.94
C ASP A 402 -5.42 -7.59 -38.09
N TYR A 403 -4.11 -7.82 -38.14
CA TYR A 403 -3.48 -8.69 -39.12
C TYR A 403 -2.31 -9.43 -38.49
N SER A 404 -2.24 -10.75 -38.73
CA SER A 404 -1.18 -11.58 -38.17
C SER A 404 -1.01 -12.89 -38.89
N VAL A 405 0.22 -13.39 -38.85
CA VAL A 405 0.70 -14.55 -39.58
C VAL A 405 1.45 -15.48 -38.63
N TYR A 406 1.16 -16.78 -38.73
CA TYR A 406 1.91 -17.84 -38.04
C TYR A 406 2.99 -18.39 -38.95
N LEU A 407 4.21 -18.56 -38.44
CA LEU A 407 5.40 -18.80 -39.25
C LEU A 407 6.29 -19.86 -38.64
N ARG A 408 6.87 -20.71 -39.50
CA ARG A 408 8.00 -21.57 -39.15
C ARG A 408 9.34 -20.81 -39.14
N GLU A 409 9.52 -19.85 -40.03
CA GLU A 409 10.74 -19.05 -40.21
C GLU A 409 10.80 -17.82 -39.27
N TRP A 410 12.00 -17.25 -39.05
CA TRP A 410 12.24 -16.16 -38.09
C TRP A 410 12.41 -14.78 -38.72
N ASP A 411 12.80 -14.74 -39.99
CA ASP A 411 13.21 -13.56 -40.74
C ASP A 411 12.09 -12.96 -41.60
N THR A 412 10.92 -13.60 -41.60
CA THR A 412 9.73 -13.19 -42.33
C THR A 412 8.62 -12.82 -41.35
N GLY A 413 7.56 -12.16 -41.84
CA GLY A 413 6.34 -11.88 -41.11
C GLY A 413 5.81 -10.48 -41.31
N VAL A 414 5.05 -10.02 -40.31
CA VAL A 414 4.39 -8.72 -40.32
C VAL A 414 5.30 -7.66 -39.70
N SER A 415 5.56 -6.60 -40.44
CA SER A 415 6.34 -5.43 -40.00
C SER A 415 5.56 -4.15 -40.25
N TYR A 416 5.86 -3.13 -39.43
CA TYR A 416 5.27 -1.80 -39.55
C TYR A 416 6.36 -0.75 -39.65
N ASP A 417 6.26 0.12 -40.64
CA ASP A 417 7.13 1.27 -40.83
C ASP A 417 6.42 2.55 -40.33
N PRO A 418 6.87 3.16 -39.22
CA PRO A 418 6.28 4.38 -38.69
C PRO A 418 6.56 5.63 -39.52
N GLU A 419 7.55 5.63 -40.42
CA GLU A 419 7.86 6.79 -41.26
C GLU A 419 6.87 6.91 -42.42
N THR A 420 6.49 5.78 -43.01
CA THR A 420 5.54 5.72 -44.12
C THR A 420 4.12 5.35 -43.71
N ASN A 421 3.91 4.94 -42.46
CA ASN A 421 2.67 4.31 -41.97
C ASN A 421 2.23 3.16 -42.87
N THR A 422 3.17 2.27 -43.18
CA THR A 422 2.93 1.11 -44.05
C THR A 422 3.15 -0.17 -43.26
N ILE A 423 2.27 -1.15 -43.48
CA ILE A 423 2.46 -2.52 -43.00
C ILE A 423 2.92 -3.36 -44.18
N VAL A 424 3.99 -4.13 -43.98
CA VAL A 424 4.47 -5.11 -44.95
C VAL A 424 4.44 -6.48 -44.30
N SER A 425 3.80 -7.43 -44.98
CA SER A 425 3.81 -8.84 -44.62
C SER A 425 4.49 -9.62 -45.71
N ASP A 426 5.63 -10.23 -45.38
CA ASP A 426 6.36 -11.14 -46.26
C ASP A 426 6.41 -12.50 -45.57
N TYR A 427 5.96 -13.59 -46.21
CA TYR A 427 6.07 -14.93 -45.63
C TYR A 427 5.95 -16.04 -46.68
N VAL A 428 6.37 -17.24 -46.30
CA VAL A 428 6.15 -18.47 -47.08
C VAL A 428 4.99 -19.24 -46.46
N THR A 429 4.04 -19.72 -47.27
CA THR A 429 2.97 -20.58 -46.77
C THR A 429 3.54 -21.88 -46.22
N ASP A 430 3.03 -22.32 -45.08
CA ASP A 430 3.45 -23.54 -44.39
C ASP A 430 2.23 -24.24 -43.75
N ASP A 431 2.48 -25.22 -42.87
CA ASP A 431 1.44 -25.96 -42.16
C ASP A 431 0.68 -25.12 -41.10
N LEU A 432 1.21 -23.95 -40.72
CA LEU A 432 0.58 -23.02 -39.79
C LEU A 432 -0.21 -21.93 -40.53
N THR A 433 0.31 -21.46 -41.68
CA THR A 433 -0.35 -20.51 -42.57
C THR A 433 -0.38 -21.05 -43.99
N THR A 434 -1.44 -21.78 -44.32
CA THR A 434 -1.57 -22.51 -45.59
C THR A 434 -1.91 -21.65 -46.81
N THR A 435 -2.23 -20.36 -46.61
CA THR A 435 -2.72 -19.48 -47.70
C THR A 435 -2.11 -18.06 -47.64
N CYS A 436 -2.00 -17.42 -48.80
CA CYS A 436 -1.67 -16.00 -48.92
C CYS A 436 -2.89 -15.12 -48.61
N ASP A 437 -3.27 -15.06 -47.34
CA ASP A 437 -4.36 -14.21 -46.87
C ASP A 437 -3.86 -12.83 -46.44
N CYS A 438 -4.27 -11.80 -47.19
CA CYS A 438 -4.03 -10.39 -46.88
C CYS A 438 -5.28 -9.69 -46.32
N SER A 439 -6.24 -10.41 -45.73
CA SER A 439 -7.47 -9.80 -45.19
C SER A 439 -7.35 -9.38 -43.72
N ASN A 440 -8.00 -8.27 -43.37
CA ASN A 440 -8.16 -7.84 -41.98
C ASN A 440 -9.06 -8.83 -41.22
N ARG A 441 -8.57 -9.38 -40.11
CA ARG A 441 -9.27 -10.42 -39.33
C ARG A 441 -10.66 -9.99 -38.84
N LEU A 442 -10.87 -8.69 -38.60
CA LEU A 442 -12.18 -8.15 -38.22
C LEU A 442 -13.27 -8.40 -39.27
N THR A 443 -12.88 -8.50 -40.55
CA THR A 443 -13.81 -8.72 -41.66
C THR A 443 -14.14 -10.19 -41.89
N LYS A 444 -13.38 -11.13 -41.29
CA LYS A 444 -13.52 -12.57 -41.46
C LYS A 444 -14.62 -13.23 -40.62
N HIS A 445 -15.31 -12.49 -39.78
CA HIS A 445 -16.49 -13.00 -39.09
C HIS A 445 -17.65 -13.23 -40.06
N LYS A 446 -17.64 -14.33 -40.84
CA LYS A 446 -18.84 -15.08 -41.31
C LYS A 446 -18.62 -16.25 -42.27
N SER A 447 -17.43 -16.49 -42.84
CA SER A 447 -17.24 -17.69 -43.66
C SER A 447 -16.83 -18.85 -42.76
N LYS A 448 -17.80 -19.74 -42.53
CA LYS A 448 -17.61 -21.07 -41.92
C LYS A 448 -16.36 -21.74 -42.46
N ASP A 449 -15.69 -22.46 -41.57
CA ASP A 449 -14.83 -23.61 -41.83
C ASP A 449 -15.28 -24.34 -43.10
N SER A 450 -14.68 -24.00 -44.23
CA SER A 450 -14.60 -24.93 -45.33
C SER A 450 -13.44 -25.84 -44.98
N ASP A 451 -13.78 -27.10 -44.71
CA ASP A 451 -12.87 -28.25 -44.77
C ASP A 451 -12.22 -28.28 -46.17
N GLU A 452 -11.31 -27.35 -46.44
CA GLU A 452 -10.46 -27.39 -47.62
C GLU A 452 -9.42 -28.47 -47.36
N ASN A 453 -9.63 -29.58 -48.06
CA ASN A 453 -8.79 -30.76 -48.05
C ASN A 453 -7.29 -30.39 -48.03
N ASP A 454 -6.56 -31.08 -47.16
CA ASP A 454 -5.10 -31.12 -47.05
C ASP A 454 -4.45 -31.65 -48.36
N GLU A 455 -4.61 -30.95 -49.47
CA GLU A 455 -3.65 -31.09 -50.57
C GLU A 455 -2.37 -30.36 -50.12
N GLU A 456 -1.23 -31.07 -50.11
CA GLU A 456 0.09 -30.50 -49.83
C GLU A 456 0.28 -29.26 -50.70
N GLY A 457 0.01 -28.10 -50.11
CA GLY A 457 0.03 -26.82 -50.79
C GLY A 457 1.45 -26.56 -51.26
N ILE A 458 1.60 -26.27 -52.55
CA ILE A 458 2.85 -25.72 -53.09
C ILE A 458 3.24 -24.52 -52.22
N GLU A 459 4.45 -24.53 -51.65
CA GLU A 459 4.97 -23.40 -50.89
C GLU A 459 4.91 -22.14 -51.75
N LYS A 460 4.29 -21.09 -51.24
CA LYS A 460 4.12 -19.82 -51.94
C LYS A 460 4.76 -18.69 -51.15
N ASN A 461 5.47 -17.82 -51.83
CA ASN A 461 5.90 -16.54 -51.31
C ASN A 461 4.72 -15.57 -51.35
N CYS A 462 4.23 -15.17 -50.18
CA CYS A 462 3.16 -14.21 -50.00
C CYS A 462 3.75 -12.86 -49.64
N HIS A 463 3.25 -11.81 -50.30
CA HIS A 463 3.61 -10.43 -50.00
C HIS A 463 2.38 -9.53 -50.02
N CYS A 464 2.08 -8.93 -48.86
CA CYS A 464 0.99 -7.98 -48.65
C CYS A 464 1.56 -6.61 -48.25
N ILE A 465 1.07 -5.54 -48.87
CA ILE A 465 1.34 -4.16 -48.44
C ILE A 465 0.03 -3.48 -48.08
N PHE A 466 -0.03 -2.91 -46.87
CA PHE A 466 -1.13 -2.07 -46.43
C PHE A 466 -0.65 -0.64 -46.17
N GLU A 467 -1.38 0.32 -46.70
CA GLU A 467 -1.12 1.75 -46.48
C GLU A 467 -2.20 2.35 -45.58
N PHE A 468 -1.81 3.26 -44.70
CA PHE A 468 -2.75 3.99 -43.86
C PHE A 468 -3.47 5.10 -44.65
N ASP A 469 -4.79 5.02 -44.78
CA ASP A 469 -5.60 5.96 -45.57
C ASP A 469 -6.02 7.23 -44.80
N GLY A 470 -5.54 7.39 -43.57
CA GLY A 470 -5.94 8.45 -42.63
C GLY A 470 -6.95 7.98 -41.58
N SER A 471 -7.59 6.83 -41.78
CA SER A 471 -8.53 6.21 -40.84
C SER A 471 -8.17 4.77 -40.52
N ASN A 472 -7.82 3.95 -41.50
CA ASN A 472 -7.52 2.54 -41.37
C ASN A 472 -6.38 2.11 -42.32
N PHE A 473 -5.88 0.90 -42.17
CA PHE A 473 -4.98 0.28 -43.13
C PHE A 473 -5.78 -0.41 -44.23
N ILE A 474 -5.45 -0.10 -45.48
CA ILE A 474 -6.07 -0.69 -46.68
C ILE A 474 -5.02 -1.46 -47.47
N LEU A 475 -5.40 -2.62 -48.00
CA LEU A 475 -4.54 -3.43 -48.86
C LEU A 475 -4.32 -2.70 -50.19
N VAL A 476 -3.07 -2.37 -50.51
CA VAL A 476 -2.69 -1.70 -51.76
C VAL A 476 -1.96 -2.61 -52.74
N LYS A 477 -1.33 -3.67 -52.24
CA LYS A 477 -0.62 -4.65 -53.06
C LYS A 477 -0.71 -6.05 -52.44
N HIS A 478 -0.97 -7.04 -53.28
CA HIS A 478 -0.87 -8.46 -52.95
C HIS A 478 -0.18 -9.19 -54.10
N THR A 479 0.86 -9.95 -53.78
CA THR A 479 1.53 -10.87 -54.72
C THR A 479 1.71 -12.23 -54.08
N GLU A 480 1.49 -13.27 -54.87
CA GLU A 480 1.63 -14.68 -54.52
C GLU A 480 2.42 -15.36 -55.64
N GLU A 481 3.57 -15.93 -55.29
CA GLU A 481 4.46 -16.60 -56.23
C GLU A 481 4.77 -18.02 -55.73
N GLU A 482 4.64 -19.02 -56.60
CA GLU A 482 5.08 -20.39 -56.26
C GLU A 482 6.59 -20.39 -56.02
N LYS A 483 7.03 -20.99 -54.91
CA LYS A 483 8.45 -21.10 -54.58
C LYS A 483 9.07 -22.11 -55.54
N GLU A 484 9.89 -21.62 -56.48
CA GLU A 484 10.68 -22.49 -57.36
C GLU A 484 11.64 -23.32 -56.49
N GLY A 485 11.46 -24.65 -56.51
CA GLY A 485 12.16 -25.61 -55.64
C GLY A 485 13.61 -25.90 -56.00
#